data_AF-A0A9X8ZYH4-F1
#
_entry.id   AF-A0A9X8ZYH4-F1
#
_cell.length_a   1.000
_cell.length_b   1.000
_cell.length_c   1.000
_cell.angle_alpha   90.00
_cell.angle_beta   90.00
_cell.angle_gamma   90.00
#
_symmetry.space_group_name_H-M   'P 1'
#
loop_
_entity.id
_entity.type
_entity.pdbx_description
1 polymer ?
#
loop_
_entity_poly.entity_id
_entity_poly.type
_entity_poly.pdbx_seq_one_letter_code
_entity_poly.pdbx_strand_id
1 'polypeptide(L)'
;MIAITNSAAYVAVLFMFILWFNNGKKEKAIRKQYTVLYTTLSVIIALLVNVLIHAVYYHPRPFVSHDVHQLVPHAADSSFVSDHSVLVFSIAFVFILRGEKLKYIALLWAVL
;
A
#
# COMPACT_ATOMS: atom_id res chain seq x y z
N MET A 1 -12.19 10.28 -3.67
CA MET A 1 -10.72 10.19 -3.68
C MET A 1 -10.12 10.49 -2.30
N ILE A 2 -10.49 11.57 -1.61
CA ILE A 2 -10.00 11.89 -0.24
C ILE A 2 -10.24 10.75 0.78
N ALA A 3 -11.44 10.17 0.81
CA ALA A 3 -11.75 9.07 1.72
C ALA A 3 -10.97 7.78 1.39
N ILE A 4 -10.62 7.57 0.12
CA ILE A 4 -9.90 6.37 -0.35
C ILE A 4 -8.45 6.43 0.17
N THR A 5 -7.81 7.60 0.08
CA THR A 5 -6.44 7.82 0.56
C THR A 5 -6.32 7.49 2.04
N ASN A 6 -7.12 8.11 2.91
CA ASN A 6 -7.08 7.81 4.36
C ASN A 6 -7.50 6.37 4.71
N SER A 7 -8.23 5.69 3.82
CA SER A 7 -8.67 4.32 4.05
C SER A 7 -7.65 3.25 3.67
N ALA A 8 -6.52 3.61 3.04
CA ALA A 8 -5.71 2.62 2.34
C ALA A 8 -5.10 1.55 3.26
N ALA A 9 -4.64 1.95 4.45
CA ALA A 9 -4.16 1.02 5.46
C ALA A 9 -5.27 0.06 5.93
N TYR A 10 -6.50 0.54 6.10
CA TYR A 10 -7.64 -0.30 6.51
C TYR A 10 -8.01 -1.32 5.43
N VAL A 11 -7.99 -0.92 4.15
CA VAL A 11 -8.23 -1.81 3.02
C VAL A 11 -7.12 -2.87 2.91
N ALA A 12 -5.86 -2.47 3.09
CA ALA A 12 -4.73 -3.40 3.15
C ALA A 12 -4.91 -4.44 4.26
N VAL A 13 -5.24 -4.00 5.47
CA VAL A 13 -5.51 -4.89 6.61
C VAL A 13 -6.67 -5.82 6.29
N LEU A 14 -7.77 -5.31 5.72
CA LEU A 14 -8.92 -6.13 5.32
C LEU A 14 -8.52 -7.23 4.35
N PHE A 15 -7.69 -6.94 3.33
CA PHE A 15 -7.17 -7.98 2.43
C PHE A 15 -6.36 -9.05 3.18
N MET A 16 -5.51 -8.64 4.14
CA MET A 16 -4.74 -9.59 4.94
C MET A 16 -5.65 -10.49 5.78
N PHE A 17 -6.68 -9.92 6.41
CA PHE A 17 -7.67 -10.68 7.20
C PHE A 17 -8.45 -11.69 6.32
N ILE A 18 -8.91 -11.27 5.14
CA ILE A 18 -9.64 -12.14 4.20
C ILE A 18 -8.79 -13.34 3.76
N LEU A 19 -7.49 -13.11 3.54
CA LEU A 19 -6.57 -14.18 3.15
C LEU A 19 -6.20 -15.09 4.33
N TRP A 20 -5.97 -14.51 5.51
CA TRP A 20 -5.55 -15.24 6.70
C TRP A 20 -6.62 -16.21 7.22
N PHE A 21 -7.87 -15.77 7.30
CA PHE A 21 -8.99 -16.55 7.84
C PHE A 21 -9.74 -17.37 6.77
N ASN A 22 -9.09 -17.60 5.62
CA ASN A 22 -9.70 -18.38 4.56
C ASN A 22 -9.65 -19.89 4.87
N ASN A 23 -10.71 -20.42 5.47
CA ASN A 23 -10.86 -21.81 5.92
C ASN A 23 -11.06 -22.84 4.77
N GLY A 24 -10.33 -22.67 3.66
CA GLY A 24 -10.28 -23.66 2.58
C GLY A 24 -9.50 -24.92 2.98
N LYS A 25 -9.32 -25.85 2.01
CA LYS A 25 -8.43 -27.02 2.17
C LYS A 25 -7.08 -26.58 2.75
N LYS A 26 -6.51 -27.36 3.69
CA LYS A 26 -5.30 -27.03 4.47
C LYS A 26 -4.16 -26.43 3.62
N GLU A 27 -3.85 -27.04 2.47
CA GLU A 27 -2.81 -26.54 1.56
C GLU A 27 -3.09 -25.14 0.99
N LYS A 28 -4.35 -24.86 0.64
CA LYS A 28 -4.77 -23.55 0.12
C LYS A 28 -4.75 -22.50 1.22
N ALA A 29 -5.16 -22.86 2.44
CA ALA A 29 -5.10 -21.97 3.60
C ALA A 29 -3.64 -21.58 3.91
N ILE A 30 -2.74 -22.56 3.98
CA ILE A 30 -1.30 -22.33 4.19
C ILE A 30 -0.72 -21.43 3.09
N ARG A 31 -1.05 -21.69 1.81
CA ARG A 31 -0.59 -20.86 0.68
C ARG A 31 -0.99 -19.38 0.85
N LYS A 32 -2.21 -19.11 1.30
CA LYS A 32 -2.73 -17.75 1.52
C LYS A 32 -2.07 -17.07 2.72
N GLN A 33 -1.82 -17.80 3.81
CA GLN A 33 -1.07 -17.27 4.96
C GLN A 33 0.35 -16.87 4.57
N TYR A 34 1.04 -17.68 3.74
CA TYR A 34 2.34 -17.27 3.18
C TYR A 34 2.23 -16.03 2.29
N THR A 35 1.16 -15.91 1.49
CA THR A 35 0.95 -14.69 0.70
C THR A 35 0.79 -13.45 1.60
N VAL A 36 0.08 -13.55 2.73
CA VAL A 36 -0.01 -12.47 3.73
C VAL A 36 1.38 -12.10 4.26
N LEU A 37 2.18 -13.09 4.67
CA LEU A 37 3.54 -12.85 5.18
C LEU A 37 4.44 -12.17 4.14
N TYR A 38 4.44 -12.66 2.90
CA TYR A 38 5.21 -12.03 1.81
C TYR A 38 4.73 -10.61 1.52
N THR A 39 3.42 -10.37 1.59
CA THR A 39 2.87 -9.04 1.35
C THR A 39 3.30 -8.07 2.44
N THR A 40 3.16 -8.45 3.71
CA THR A 40 3.59 -7.63 4.85
C THR A 40 5.08 -7.32 4.76
N LEU A 41 5.92 -8.32 4.50
CA LEU A 41 7.37 -8.12 4.38
C LEU A 41 7.72 -7.20 3.20
N SER A 42 7.08 -7.38 2.05
CA SER A 42 7.30 -6.53 0.88
C SER A 42 6.90 -5.08 1.12
N VAL A 43 5.77 -4.85 1.80
CA VAL A 43 5.32 -3.49 2.17
C VAL A 43 6.31 -2.83 3.13
N ILE A 44 6.77 -3.55 4.16
CA ILE A 44 7.76 -3.02 5.11
C ILE A 44 9.04 -2.62 4.38
N ILE A 45 9.58 -3.50 3.53
CA ILE A 45 10.80 -3.22 2.77
C ILE A 45 10.59 -2.02 1.84
N ALA A 46 9.47 -1.96 1.13
CA ALA A 46 9.19 -0.88 0.19
C ALA A 46 9.04 0.48 0.90
N LEU A 47 8.37 0.53 2.06
CA LEU A 47 8.26 1.76 2.86
C LEU A 47 9.60 2.17 3.48
N LEU A 48 10.43 1.22 3.93
CA LEU A 48 11.78 1.52 4.38
C LEU A 48 12.62 2.15 3.27
N VAL A 49 12.56 1.59 2.05
CA VAL A 49 13.20 2.20 0.89
C VAL A 49 12.63 3.59 0.61
N ASN A 50 11.32 3.80 0.74
CA ASN A 50 10.71 5.12 0.55
C ASN A 50 11.25 6.16 1.55
N VAL A 51 11.38 5.78 2.82
CA VAL A 51 11.96 6.66 3.86
C VAL A 51 13.41 7.03 3.52
N LEU A 52 14.20 6.07 3.03
CA LEU A 52 15.57 6.35 2.58
C LEU A 52 15.58 7.31 1.38
N ILE A 53 14.65 7.17 0.43
CA ILE A 53 14.51 8.09 -0.69
C ILE A 53 14.16 9.49 -0.19
N HIS A 54 13.20 9.63 0.73
CA HIS A 54 12.81 10.92 1.30
C HIS A 54 13.97 11.61 2.03
N ALA A 55 14.87 10.82 2.66
CA ALA A 55 16.04 11.34 3.34
C ALA A 55 17.11 11.90 2.38
N VAL A 56 17.23 11.34 1.18
CA VAL A 56 18.24 11.75 0.18
C VAL A 56 17.67 12.76 -0.83
N TYR A 57 16.38 12.67 -1.12
CA TYR A 57 15.68 13.52 -2.08
C TYR A 57 14.37 14.05 -1.48
N TYR A 58 14.45 15.26 -0.95
CA TYR A 58 13.28 15.97 -0.45
C TYR A 58 12.62 16.78 -1.57
N HIS A 59 11.38 16.44 -1.91
CA HIS A 59 10.57 17.20 -2.87
C HIS A 59 9.46 17.95 -2.13
N PRO A 60 9.57 19.28 -1.93
CA PRO A 60 8.60 20.04 -1.14
C PRO A 60 7.22 19.99 -1.79
N ARG A 61 6.18 19.77 -0.97
CA ARG A 61 4.79 19.83 -1.43
C ARG A 61 4.43 21.26 -1.86
N PRO A 62 3.49 21.45 -2.81
CA PRO A 62 3.12 22.78 -3.28
C PRO A 62 2.72 23.76 -2.17
N PHE A 63 2.08 23.27 -1.10
CA PHE A 63 1.66 24.10 0.04
C PHE A 63 2.80 24.56 0.96
N VAL A 64 4.00 24.01 0.81
CA VAL A 64 5.17 24.42 1.61
C VAL A 64 5.72 25.75 1.09
N SER A 65 5.63 25.98 -0.23
CA SER A 65 6.20 27.15 -0.89
C SER A 65 5.16 28.14 -1.43
N HIS A 66 3.89 27.73 -1.53
CA HIS A 66 2.81 28.55 -2.08
C HIS A 66 1.59 28.53 -1.17
N ASP A 67 0.84 29.63 -1.17
CA ASP A 67 -0.46 29.69 -0.50
C ASP A 67 -1.50 28.95 -1.36
N VAL A 68 -1.89 27.77 -0.90
CA VAL A 68 -2.83 26.89 -1.61
C VAL A 68 -3.87 26.34 -0.64
N HIS A 69 -5.11 26.22 -1.11
CA HIS A 69 -6.18 25.61 -0.34
C HIS A 69 -5.98 24.09 -0.25
N GLN A 70 -5.55 23.60 0.91
CA GLN A 70 -5.41 22.16 1.16
C GLN A 70 -6.78 21.49 1.27
N LEU A 71 -7.08 20.54 0.36
CA LEU A 71 -8.30 19.73 0.43
C LEU A 71 -8.21 18.64 1.52
N VAL A 72 -7.00 18.16 1.80
CA VAL A 72 -6.70 17.18 2.85
C VAL A 72 -5.49 17.68 3.64
N PRO A 73 -5.57 17.75 4.98
CA PRO A 73 -4.41 18.11 5.79
C PRO A 73 -3.28 17.10 5.56
N HIS A 74 -2.07 17.61 5.32
CA HIS A 74 -0.88 16.78 5.15
C HIS A 74 0.30 17.39 5.89
N ALA A 75 1.18 16.53 6.41
CA ALA A 75 2.42 16.97 7.02
C ALA A 75 3.35 17.58 5.95
N ALA A 76 4.27 18.45 6.36
CA ALA A 76 5.28 19.06 5.49
C ALA A 76 6.43 18.08 5.16
N ASP A 77 6.09 16.84 4.83
CA ASP A 77 7.02 15.80 4.39
C ASP A 77 7.23 15.83 2.87
N SER A 78 8.13 14.99 2.36
CA SER A 78 8.40 14.90 0.93
C SER A 78 7.16 14.42 0.17
N SER A 79 6.85 15.07 -0.95
CA SER A 79 5.77 14.63 -1.85
C SER A 79 6.15 13.43 -2.71
N PHE A 80 7.44 13.15 -2.85
CA PHE A 80 7.98 12.06 -3.68
C PHE A 80 8.84 11.12 -2.84
N VAL A 81 8.66 9.80 -2.89
CA VAL A 81 7.57 9.01 -3.54
C VAL A 81 6.36 8.90 -2.60
N SER A 82 5.16 8.78 -3.14
CA SER A 82 3.92 8.66 -2.34
C SER A 82 3.86 7.38 -1.50
N ASP A 83 3.69 7.52 -0.18
CA ASP A 83 3.55 6.39 0.76
C ASP A 83 2.35 5.50 0.43
N HIS A 84 1.21 6.13 0.09
CA HIS A 84 -0.01 5.41 -0.25
C HIS A 84 0.19 4.58 -1.51
N SER A 85 0.85 5.16 -2.53
CA SER A 85 1.18 4.46 -3.77
C SER A 85 2.12 3.28 -3.51
N VAL A 86 3.18 3.47 -2.70
CA VAL A 86 4.09 2.39 -2.32
C VAL A 86 3.33 1.24 -1.65
N LEU A 87 2.46 1.55 -0.67
CA LEU A 87 1.65 0.55 0.02
C LEU A 87 0.76 -0.26 -0.93
N VAL A 88 -0.06 0.41 -1.73
CA VAL A 88 -1.08 -0.28 -2.56
C VAL A 88 -0.46 -1.06 -3.71
N PHE A 89 0.60 -0.54 -4.35
CA PHE A 89 1.29 -1.25 -5.42
C PHE A 89 2.10 -2.45 -4.91
N SER A 90 2.74 -2.36 -3.75
CA SER A 90 3.41 -3.50 -3.12
C SER A 90 2.43 -4.68 -2.91
N ILE A 91 1.23 -4.39 -2.41
CA ILE A 91 0.18 -5.41 -2.23
C ILE A 91 -0.26 -6.00 -3.58
N ALA A 92 -0.57 -5.14 -4.55
CA ALA A 92 -1.03 -5.57 -5.87
C ALA A 92 0.00 -6.48 -6.58
N PHE A 93 1.28 -6.11 -6.57
CA PHE A 93 2.33 -6.91 -7.20
C PHE A 93 2.54 -8.24 -6.50
N VAL A 94 2.55 -8.29 -5.17
CA VAL A 94 2.66 -9.58 -4.46
C VAL A 94 1.47 -10.48 -4.81
N PHE A 95 0.26 -9.94 -4.88
CA PHE A 95 -0.92 -10.73 -5.26
C PHE A 95 -0.83 -11.26 -6.69
N ILE A 96 -0.29 -10.48 -7.62
CA ILE A 96 -0.02 -10.90 -9.00
C ILE A 96 1.00 -12.05 -9.02
N LEU A 97 2.16 -11.86 -8.39
CA LEU A 97 3.27 -12.83 -8.36
C LEU A 97 2.89 -14.14 -7.66
N ARG A 98 2.03 -14.06 -6.65
CA ARG A 98 1.52 -15.23 -5.90
C ARG A 98 0.32 -15.91 -6.57
N GLY A 99 -0.20 -15.33 -7.66
CA GLY A 99 -1.35 -15.86 -8.38
C GLY A 99 -2.66 -15.80 -7.56
N GLU A 100 -2.80 -14.82 -6.68
CA GLU A 100 -4.00 -14.67 -5.87
C GLU A 100 -5.22 -14.26 -6.70
N LYS A 101 -6.40 -14.72 -6.29
CA LYS A 101 -7.65 -14.40 -6.99
C LYS A 101 -7.99 -12.91 -6.94
N LEU A 102 -7.60 -12.22 -5.87
CA LEU A 102 -7.88 -10.81 -5.65
C LEU A 102 -6.94 -9.88 -6.43
N LYS A 103 -5.99 -10.40 -7.20
CA LYS A 103 -4.95 -9.62 -7.88
C LYS A 103 -5.48 -8.48 -8.77
N TYR A 104 -6.57 -8.72 -9.50
CA TYR A 104 -7.15 -7.69 -10.37
C TYR A 104 -7.89 -6.61 -9.59
N ILE A 105 -8.53 -6.99 -8.46
CA ILE A 105 -9.18 -6.04 -7.56
C ILE A 105 -8.12 -5.17 -6.88
N ALA A 106 -7.04 -5.79 -6.38
CA ALA A 106 -5.92 -5.08 -5.76
C ALA A 106 -5.22 -4.14 -6.76
N LEU A 107 -5.03 -4.57 -8.01
CA LEU A 107 -4.43 -3.73 -9.05
C LEU A 107 -5.34 -2.56 -9.43
N LEU A 108 -6.64 -2.80 -9.64
CA LEU A 108 -7.60 -1.74 -9.92
C LEU A 108 -7.64 -0.72 -8.77
N TRP A 109 -7.65 -1.20 -7.53
CA TRP A 109 -7.56 -0.34 -6.36
C TRP A 109 -6.25 0.46 -6.30
N ALA A 110 -5.12 -0.11 -6.71
CA ALA A 110 -3.83 0.59 -6.73
C ALA A 110 -3.74 1.70 -7.79
N VAL A 111 -4.54 1.60 -8.86
CA VAL A 111 -4.56 2.57 -9.97
C VAL A 111 -5.57 3.71 -9.73
N LEU A 112 -6.56 3.50 -8.86
CA LEU A 112 -7.59 4.48 -8.49
C LEU A 112 -7.14 5.43 -7.38
#